data_AF-A0A9N8N7F9-F1
#
_entry.id   AF-A0A9N8N7F9-F1
#
_cell.length_a   1.000
_cell.length_b   1.000
_cell.length_c   1.000
_cell.angle_alpha   90.00
_cell.angle_beta   90.00
_cell.angle_gamma   90.00
#
_symmetry.space_group_name_H-M   'P 1'
#
loop_
_entity.id
_entity.type
_entity.pdbx_description
1 polymer ?
#
loop_
_entity_poly.entity_id
_entity_poly.type
_entity_poly.pdbx_seq_one_letter_code
_entity_poly.pdbx_strand_id
1 'polypeptide(L)' 'MADANHKARPPVTERCVTIQESWRYQKPARLPFHMRKEPATFPWMKLSGRWIETAGFETGQRVRITVEHQRLIITPL' A
#
# COMPACT_ATOMS: atom_id res chain seq x y z
N MET A 1 -9.07 -41.87 5.78
CA MET A 1 -9.41 -40.78 4.83
C MET A 1 -9.35 -39.49 5.62
N ALA A 2 -8.41 -38.60 5.33
CA ALA A 2 -8.19 -37.38 6.10
C ALA A 2 -9.29 -36.35 5.82
N ASP A 3 -9.80 -35.76 6.89
CA ASP A 3 -10.87 -34.77 6.90
C ASP A 3 -10.42 -33.50 6.17
N ALA A 4 -11.02 -33.23 5.00
CA ALA A 4 -10.72 -32.04 4.23
C ALA A 4 -11.35 -30.84 4.93
N ASN A 5 -10.54 -29.96 5.51
CA ASN A 5 -11.02 -28.78 6.21
C ASN A 5 -11.72 -27.80 5.24
N HIS A 6 -13.03 -27.97 5.08
CA HIS A 6 -13.90 -27.16 4.22
C HIS A 6 -14.06 -25.70 4.68
N LYS A 7 -13.34 -25.27 5.74
CA LYS A 7 -13.26 -23.87 6.20
C LYS A 7 -12.05 -23.12 5.64
N ALA A 8 -11.16 -23.79 4.88
CA ALA A 8 -10.02 -23.12 4.27
C ALA A 8 -10.51 -22.13 3.19
N ARG A 9 -10.37 -20.83 3.49
CA ARG A 9 -10.70 -19.76 2.54
C ARG A 9 -9.72 -19.85 1.38
N PRO A 10 -10.19 -19.88 0.11
CA PRO A 10 -9.29 -19.94 -1.04
C PRO A 10 -8.33 -18.74 -1.01
N PRO A 11 -7.09 -18.92 -1.49
CA PRO A 11 -6.12 -17.84 -1.55
C PRO A 11 -6.70 -16.66 -2.32
N VAL A 12 -6.54 -15.47 -1.77
CA VAL A 12 -6.96 -14.23 -2.42
C VAL A 12 -6.04 -13.99 -3.61
N THR A 13 -6.57 -14.15 -4.82
CA THR A 13 -5.80 -13.98 -6.06
C THR A 13 -5.73 -12.53 -6.52
N GLU A 14 -6.72 -11.70 -6.17
CA GLU A 14 -6.79 -10.30 -6.59
C GLU A 14 -7.41 -9.38 -5.52
N ARG A 15 -6.90 -8.15 -5.44
CA ARG A 15 -7.44 -7.04 -4.64
C ARG A 15 -7.30 -5.74 -5.40
N CYS A 16 -8.38 -4.96 -5.44
CA CYS A 16 -8.35 -3.60 -5.99
C CYS A 16 -8.27 -2.59 -4.84
N VAL A 17 -7.45 -1.55 -5.01
CA VAL A 17 -7.40 -0.39 -4.13
C VAL A 17 -7.52 0.87 -4.98
N THR A 18 -8.20 1.89 -4.45
CA THR A 18 -8.28 3.20 -5.10
C THR A 18 -7.09 4.05 -4.67
N ILE A 19 -6.41 4.66 -5.64
CA ILE A 19 -5.38 5.66 -5.37
C ILE A 19 -6.08 6.89 -4.81
N GLN A 20 -5.67 7.30 -3.61
CA GLN A 20 -6.15 8.47 -2.91
C GLN A 20 -5.15 9.62 -3.04
N GLU A 21 -5.60 10.83 -2.73
CA GLU A 21 -4.72 11.97 -2.57
C GLU A 21 -4.28 12.09 -1.11
N SER A 22 -2.98 12.33 -0.90
CA SER A 22 -2.41 12.63 0.41
C SER A 22 -1.66 13.96 0.36
N TRP A 23 -1.71 14.70 1.46
CA TRP A 23 -1.03 15.98 1.60
C TRP A 23 0.46 15.73 1.71
N ARG A 24 1.29 16.33 0.82
CA ARG A 24 2.75 16.24 1.00
C ARG A 24 3.11 16.80 2.37
N TYR A 25 4.01 16.13 3.08
CA TYR A 25 4.64 16.67 4.29
C TYR A 25 5.30 18.01 3.94
N GLN A 26 4.58 19.10 4.15
CA GLN A 26 5.17 20.43 4.13
C GLN A 26 5.79 20.65 5.50
N LYS A 27 7.09 20.98 5.53
CA LYS A 27 7.62 21.70 6.69
C LYS A 27 6.73 22.92 6.89
N PRO A 28 6.21 23.19 8.09
CA PRO A 28 5.33 24.33 8.30
C PRO A 28 6.06 25.57 7.78
N ALA A 29 5.53 26.16 6.71
CA ALA A 29 6.08 27.39 6.17
C ALA A 29 6.03 28.43 7.29
N ARG A 30 7.14 29.15 7.52
CA ARG A 30 7.23 30.28 8.46
C ARG A 30 6.37 31.49 8.02
N LEU A 31 5.36 31.26 7.19
CA LEU A 31 4.48 32.27 6.63
C LEU A 31 3.16 32.32 7.43
N PRO A 32 2.61 33.54 7.63
CA PRO A 32 1.27 33.73 8.17
C PRO A 32 0.23 32.89 7.43
N PHE A 33 -0.80 32.42 8.14
CA PHE A 33 -1.82 31.49 7.60
C PHE A 33 -2.46 31.98 6.29
N HIS A 34 -2.72 33.29 6.17
CA HIS A 34 -3.32 33.92 4.99
C HIS A 34 -2.41 33.95 3.74
N MET A 35 -1.11 33.65 3.88
CA MET A 35 -0.13 33.57 2.78
C MET A 35 0.25 32.12 2.44
N ARG A 36 -0.32 31.12 3.14
CA ARG A 36 -0.03 29.71 2.86
C ARG A 36 -0.80 29.28 1.62
N LYS A 37 -0.10 28.74 0.63
CA LYS A 37 -0.72 28.05 -0.51
C LYS A 37 -1.18 26.67 -0.08
N GLU A 38 -2.27 26.17 -0.68
CA GLU A 38 -2.71 24.81 -0.47
C GLU A 38 -1.56 23.84 -0.80
N PRO A 39 -1.25 22.88 0.09
CA PRO A 39 -0.15 21.98 -0.12
C PRO A 39 -0.34 21.11 -1.36
N ALA A 40 0.73 20.94 -2.12
CA ALA A 40 0.74 19.96 -3.20
C ALA A 40 0.37 18.58 -2.63
N THR A 41 -0.57 17.89 -3.28
CA THR A 41 -0.93 16.51 -2.96
C THR A 41 -0.02 15.53 -3.70
N PHE A 42 -0.06 14.26 -3.31
CA PHE A 42 0.59 13.16 -4.02
C PHE A 42 -0.31 11.92 -4.02
N PRO A 43 -0.19 11.04 -5.02
CA PRO A 43 -0.95 9.79 -5.05
C PRO A 43 -0.47 8.85 -3.94
N TRP A 44 -1.42 8.30 -3.19
CA TRP A 44 -1.18 7.40 -2.08
C TRP A 44 -2.15 6.22 -2.11
N MET A 45 -1.67 5.03 -1.75
CA MET A 45 -2.51 3.87 -1.51
C MET A 45 -1.96 3.05 -0.35
N LYS A 46 -2.83 2.30 0.33
CA LYS A 46 -2.47 1.41 1.44
C LYS A 46 -2.81 -0.05 1.09
N LEU A 47 -1.80 -0.91 1.09
CA LEU A 47 -1.99 -2.36 1.08
C LEU A 47 -1.99 -2.85 2.54
N SER A 48 -3.08 -3.46 3.00
CA SER A 48 -3.16 -4.00 4.36
C SER A 48 -4.10 -5.20 4.47
N GLY A 49 -3.86 -6.05 5.48
CA GLY A 49 -4.70 -7.20 5.83
C GLY A 49 -3.96 -8.53 5.73
N ARG A 50 -4.53 -9.59 6.35
CA ARG A 50 -3.93 -10.93 6.44
C ARG A 50 -3.62 -11.59 5.08
N TRP A 51 -4.22 -11.11 4.00
CA TRP A 51 -3.95 -11.63 2.65
C TRP A 51 -2.50 -11.35 2.20
N ILE A 52 -1.86 -10.32 2.74
CA ILE A 52 -0.45 -10.00 2.47
C ILE A 52 0.46 -11.05 3.11
N GLU A 53 0.16 -11.44 4.35
CA GLU A 53 0.85 -12.55 5.05
C GLU A 53 0.66 -13.87 4.30
N THR A 54 -0.57 -14.14 3.84
CA THR A 54 -0.87 -15.35 3.03
C THR A 54 -0.14 -15.34 1.68
N ALA A 55 0.17 -14.16 1.14
CA ALA A 55 0.98 -14.00 -0.07
C ALA A 55 2.50 -14.17 0.19
N GLY A 56 2.91 -14.47 1.43
CA GLY A 56 4.30 -14.73 1.80
C GLY A 56 5.12 -13.51 2.20
N PHE A 57 4.47 -12.36 2.46
CA PHE A 57 5.14 -11.18 2.98
C PHE A 57 5.09 -11.14 4.51
N GLU A 58 6.23 -10.81 5.13
CA GLU A 58 6.36 -10.80 6.59
C GLU A 58 6.59 -9.39 7.15
N THR A 59 6.26 -9.21 8.44
CA THR A 59 6.53 -7.94 9.14
C THR A 59 8.02 -7.68 9.25
N GLY A 60 8.46 -6.46 8.93
CA GLY A 60 9.88 -6.08 8.97
C GLY A 60 10.69 -6.58 7.76
N GLN A 61 10.07 -7.33 6.85
CA GLN A 61 10.70 -7.76 5.61
C GLN A 61 11.00 -6.56 4.71
N ARG A 62 12.20 -6.56 4.13
CA ARG A 62 12.55 -5.58 3.10
C ARG A 62 11.97 -6.04 1.78
N VAL A 63 11.44 -5.10 1.00
CA VAL A 63 10.86 -5.38 -0.32
C VAL A 63 11.50 -4.49 -1.37
N ARG A 64 11.58 -5.01 -2.59
CA ARG A 64 11.91 -4.26 -3.80
C ARG A 64 10.64 -3.90 -4.53
N ILE A 65 10.54 -2.63 -4.94
CA ILE A 65 9.47 -2.14 -5.82
C ILE A 65 10.10 -1.80 -7.16
N THR A 66 9.78 -2.58 -8.19
CA THR A 66 10.10 -2.26 -9.58
C THR A 66 8.99 -1.41 -10.16
N VAL A 67 9.35 -0.29 -10.79
CA VAL A 67 8.41 0.68 -11.36
C VAL A 67 8.48 0.63 -12.87
N GLU A 68 7.35 0.32 -13.49
CA GLU A 68 7.12 0.34 -14.94
C GLU A 68 5.96 1.28 -15.25
N HIS A 69 5.75 1.61 -16.54
CA HIS A 69 4.60 2.42 -16.94
C HIS A 69 3.29 1.73 -16.55
N GLN A 70 2.49 2.38 -15.68
CA GLN A 70 1.22 1.87 -15.13
C GLN A 70 1.32 0.53 -14.38
N ARG A 71 2.52 0.14 -13.93
CA ARG A 71 2.71 -1.14 -13.24
C ARG A 71 3.74 -1.03 -12.13
N LEU A 72 3.37 -1.53 -10.96
CA LEU A 72 4.25 -1.67 -9.80
C LEU A 72 4.38 -3.16 -9.47
N ILE A 73 5.61 -3.65 -9.38
CA ILE A 73 5.90 -5.03 -9.00
C ILE A 73 6.61 -5.01 -7.65
N ILE A 74 5.97 -5.58 -6.63
CA ILE A 74 6.50 -5.66 -5.26
C ILE A 74 6.99 -7.08 -5.03
N THR A 75 8.27 -7.22 -4.67
CA THR A 75 8.90 -8.53 -4.41
C THR A 75 9.67 -8.49 -3.10
N PRO A 76 9.65 -9.56 -2.29
CA PRO A 76 10.61 -9.75 -1.20
C PRO A 76 12.05 -9.59 -1.68
N LEU A 77 12.90 -9.01 -0.83
CA LEU A 77 14.36 -8.99 -0.99
C LEU A 77 15.01 -10.21 -0.34
#